data_AF-A0A918BNM2-F1
#
_entry.id   AF-A0A918BNM2-F1
#
_cell.length_a   1.000
_cell.length_b   1.000
_cell.length_c   1.000
_cell.angle_alpha   90.00
_cell.angle_beta   90.00
_cell.angle_gamma   90.00
#
_symmetry.space_group_name_H-M   'P 1'
#
loop_
_entity.id
_entity.type
_entity.pdbx_description
1 polymer ?
#
loop_
_entity_poly.entity_id
_entity_poly.type
_entity_poly.pdbx_seq_one_letter_code
_entity_poly.pdbx_strand_id
1 'polypeptide(L)'
;MAAAADVPLGSTTYHFETLDDLLAAAFRRAGENFLGVIAADGSLTEGTSDLAVHLARLTGEWLAGGRAGLETEYELCLAALRRPALRPVAAEWTARLTDLLARRTDPVTARAVAALLDGVCRQVPLTDTAYDEECTRRTPTRLLA
;
A
#
# COMPACT_ATOMS: atom_id res chain seq x y z
N MET A 1 -25.84 -10.55 -11.47
CA MET A 1 -24.63 -10.75 -10.63
C MET A 1 -24.20 -12.19 -10.81
N ALA A 2 -22.96 -12.40 -11.28
CA ALA A 2 -22.25 -13.65 -11.63
C ALA A 2 -21.80 -13.62 -13.11
N ALA A 3 -20.73 -12.87 -13.40
CA ALA A 3 -20.10 -12.87 -14.74
C ALA A 3 -18.68 -12.26 -14.74
N ALA A 4 -17.81 -12.61 -13.79
CA ALA A 4 -16.41 -12.13 -13.84
C ALA A 4 -15.35 -13.13 -13.33
N ALA A 5 -15.73 -14.34 -12.93
CA ALA A 5 -14.74 -15.34 -12.56
C ALA A 5 -15.23 -16.71 -13.05
N ASP A 6 -14.58 -17.21 -14.10
CA ASP A 6 -14.76 -18.55 -14.64
C ASP A 6 -14.12 -19.57 -13.68
N VAL A 7 -14.66 -19.64 -12.47
CA VAL A 7 -14.24 -20.59 -11.44
C VAL A 7 -15.50 -21.31 -10.96
N PRO A 8 -15.49 -22.66 -10.90
CA PRO A 8 -16.61 -23.39 -10.34
C PRO A 8 -16.90 -22.90 -8.92
N LEU A 9 -18.17 -22.56 -8.65
CA LEU A 9 -18.73 -22.10 -7.38
C LEU A 9 -18.42 -23.00 -6.16
N GLY A 10 -17.74 -24.14 -6.35
CA GLY A 10 -17.31 -25.06 -5.31
C GLY A 10 -15.85 -24.91 -4.81
N SER A 11 -15.02 -24.00 -5.36
CA SER A 11 -13.61 -23.88 -4.94
C SER A 11 -13.30 -22.75 -3.95
N THR A 12 -14.18 -21.76 -3.80
CA THR A 12 -13.97 -20.65 -2.83
C THR A 12 -14.44 -20.99 -1.42
N THR A 13 -15.40 -21.90 -1.28
CA THR A 13 -15.91 -22.38 0.03
C THR A 13 -14.98 -23.36 0.74
N TYR A 14 -14.00 -23.95 0.04
CA TYR A 14 -13.02 -24.84 0.67
C TYR A 14 -11.86 -24.07 1.34
N HIS A 15 -11.60 -22.84 0.90
CA HIS A 15 -10.46 -22.03 1.38
C HIS A 15 -10.85 -20.90 2.34
N PHE A 16 -12.10 -20.45 2.32
CA PHE A 16 -12.57 -19.35 3.16
C PHE A 16 -13.91 -19.69 3.79
N GLU A 17 -13.97 -19.69 5.12
CA GLU A 17 -15.19 -19.96 5.88
C GLU A 17 -16.21 -18.83 5.73
N THR A 18 -15.75 -17.59 5.53
CA THR A 18 -16.60 -16.41 5.37
C THR A 18 -16.16 -15.48 4.24
N LEU A 19 -17.07 -14.60 3.81
CA LEU A 19 -16.75 -13.50 2.88
C LEU A 19 -15.67 -12.57 3.46
N ASP A 20 -15.67 -12.35 4.77
CA ASP A 20 -14.68 -11.50 5.42
C ASP A 20 -13.28 -12.14 5.35
N ASP A 21 -13.17 -13.48 5.45
CA ASP A 21 -11.89 -14.19 5.29
C ASP A 21 -11.35 -14.08 3.86
N LEU A 22 -12.24 -14.22 2.86
CA LEU A 22 -11.88 -14.02 1.46
C LEU A 22 -11.39 -12.59 1.20
N LEU A 23 -12.08 -11.59 1.72
CA LEU A 23 -11.71 -10.18 1.57
C LEU A 23 -10.41 -9.85 2.32
N ALA A 24 -10.21 -10.41 3.51
CA ALA A 24 -8.97 -10.25 4.27
C ALA A 24 -7.77 -10.87 3.53
N ALA A 25 -7.96 -12.03 2.90
CA ALA A 25 -6.93 -12.65 2.07
C ALA A 25 -6.63 -11.84 0.80
N ALA A 26 -7.66 -11.36 0.11
CA ALA A 26 -7.49 -10.48 -1.05
C ALA A 26 -6.75 -9.19 -0.68
N PHE A 27 -7.07 -8.59 0.47
CA PHE A 27 -6.42 -7.37 0.94
C PHE A 27 -4.95 -7.61 1.30
N ARG A 28 -4.64 -8.69 2.02
CA ARG A 28 -3.23 -9.08 2.25
C ARG A 28 -2.45 -9.26 0.96
N ARG A 29 -3.05 -9.95 -0.02
CA ARG A 29 -2.43 -10.18 -1.32
C ARG A 29 -2.18 -8.89 -2.10
N ALA A 30 -3.12 -7.94 -2.04
CA ALA A 30 -2.95 -6.63 -2.65
C ALA A 30 -1.81 -5.85 -1.99
N GLY A 31 -1.76 -5.82 -0.66
CA GLY A 31 -0.72 -5.10 0.09
C GLY A 31 0.69 -5.71 0.02
N GLU A 32 0.79 -7.03 -0.21
CA GLU A 32 2.08 -7.72 -0.44
C GLU A 32 2.81 -7.22 -1.68
N ASN A 33 2.09 -6.77 -2.71
CA ASN A 33 2.71 -6.29 -3.94
C ASN A 33 3.50 -4.98 -3.68
N PHE A 34 2.95 -4.04 -2.90
CA PHE A 34 3.65 -2.78 -2.60
C PHE A 34 4.85 -2.98 -1.67
N LEU A 35 4.67 -3.74 -0.59
CA LEU A 35 5.76 -4.08 0.33
C LEU A 35 6.83 -4.93 -0.37
N GLY A 36 6.45 -5.78 -1.32
CA GLY A 36 7.36 -6.56 -2.15
C GLY A 36 8.20 -5.68 -3.09
N VAL A 37 7.60 -4.67 -3.73
CA VAL A 37 8.31 -3.68 -4.55
C VAL A 37 9.32 -2.90 -3.69
N ILE A 38 8.90 -2.47 -2.50
CA ILE A 38 9.77 -1.78 -1.54
C ILE A 38 10.93 -2.68 -1.06
N ALA A 39 10.64 -3.94 -0.73
CA ALA A 39 11.65 -4.87 -0.21
C ALA A 39 12.63 -5.33 -1.30
N ALA A 40 12.17 -5.48 -2.54
CA ALA A 40 13.00 -5.92 -3.67
C ALA A 40 14.05 -4.89 -4.10
N ASP A 41 13.76 -3.59 -3.91
CA ASP A 41 14.69 -2.51 -4.26
C ASP A 41 15.90 -2.44 -3.31
N GLY A 42 15.82 -3.03 -2.09
CA GLY A 42 16.95 -3.16 -1.14
C GLY A 42 17.50 -1.84 -0.55
N SER A 43 17.14 -0.72 -1.17
CA SER A 43 17.59 0.64 -0.85
C SER A 43 17.13 1.13 0.52
N LEU A 44 15.97 0.65 0.99
CA LEU A 44 15.48 0.97 2.34
C LEU A 44 16.33 0.34 3.45
N THR A 45 17.07 -0.73 3.16
CA THR A 45 17.89 -1.44 4.16
C THR A 45 19.37 -1.11 4.08
N GLU A 46 19.92 -0.80 2.90
CA GLU A 46 21.36 -0.61 2.71
C GLU A 46 21.65 0.59 1.80
N GLY A 47 22.37 1.61 2.31
CA GLY A 47 22.96 2.67 1.47
C GLY A 47 22.86 4.10 2.03
N THR A 48 23.76 4.98 1.61
CA THR A 48 23.76 6.43 1.93
C THR A 48 22.83 7.26 1.02
N SER A 49 21.98 6.60 0.24
CA SER A 49 21.09 7.28 -0.70
C SER A 49 19.97 8.04 -0.01
N ASP A 50 19.51 9.11 -0.64
CA ASP A 50 18.39 9.94 -0.16
C ASP A 50 17.11 9.10 -0.13
N LEU A 51 16.65 8.79 1.08
CA LEU A 51 15.42 8.04 1.34
C LEU A 51 14.20 8.70 0.68
N ALA A 52 14.15 10.04 0.64
CA ALA A 52 13.03 10.75 0.05
C ALA A 52 12.95 10.55 -1.47
N VAL A 53 14.10 10.54 -2.15
CA VAL A 53 14.20 10.25 -3.60
C VAL A 53 13.68 8.85 -3.89
N HIS A 54 14.13 7.86 -3.11
CA HIS A 54 13.73 6.46 -3.32
C HIS A 54 12.24 6.24 -3.09
N LEU A 55 11.69 6.77 -2.00
CA LEU A 55 10.27 6.64 -1.72
C LEU A 55 9.40 7.29 -2.80
N ALA A 56 9.81 8.45 -3.32
CA ALA A 56 9.12 9.11 -4.42
C ALA A 56 9.16 8.27 -5.71
N ARG A 57 10.33 7.72 -6.07
CA ARG A 57 10.46 6.85 -7.25
C ARG A 57 9.59 5.59 -7.14
N LEU A 58 9.69 4.87 -6.02
CA LEU A 58 8.91 3.64 -5.77
C LEU A 58 7.41 3.90 -5.79
N THR A 59 6.98 5.05 -5.27
CA THR A 59 5.56 5.46 -5.32
C THR A 59 5.10 5.69 -6.76
N GLY A 60 5.95 6.30 -7.61
CA GLY A 60 5.66 6.47 -9.03
C GLY A 60 5.59 5.16 -9.80
N GLU A 61 6.54 4.24 -9.55
CA GLU A 61 6.54 2.89 -10.13
C GLU A 61 5.28 2.11 -9.73
N TRP A 62 4.88 2.21 -8.47
CA TRP A 62 3.64 1.62 -7.97
C TRP A 62 2.40 2.16 -8.68
N LEU A 63 2.30 3.49 -8.81
CA LEU A 63 1.20 4.15 -9.50
C LEU A 63 1.15 3.81 -11.00
N ALA A 64 2.31 3.59 -11.62
CA ALA A 64 2.42 3.19 -13.02
C ALA A 64 2.11 1.69 -13.26
N GLY A 65 2.23 0.85 -12.24
CA GLY A 65 2.07 -0.61 -12.31
C GLY A 65 0.66 -1.11 -12.67
N GLY A 66 -0.33 -0.21 -12.73
CA GLY A 66 -1.66 -0.48 -13.29
C GLY A 66 -2.81 -0.10 -12.36
N ARG A 67 -3.77 0.64 -12.91
CA ARG A 67 -4.91 1.22 -12.17
C ARG A 67 -5.78 0.17 -11.46
N ALA A 68 -5.95 -1.01 -12.05
CA ALA A 68 -6.82 -2.06 -11.51
C ALA A 68 -6.33 -2.63 -10.16
N GLY A 69 -5.01 -2.77 -9.97
CA GLY A 69 -4.43 -3.26 -8.71
C GLY A 69 -4.63 -2.24 -7.59
N LEU A 70 -4.37 -0.97 -7.89
CA LEU A 70 -4.57 0.18 -6.99
C LEU A 70 -6.04 0.34 -6.59
N GLU A 71 -6.96 0.31 -7.55
CA GLU A 71 -8.41 0.41 -7.30
C GLU A 71 -8.89 -0.69 -6.36
N THR A 72 -8.44 -1.94 -6.57
CA THR A 72 -8.80 -3.06 -5.71
C THR A 72 -8.29 -2.86 -4.27
N GLU A 73 -7.04 -2.42 -4.11
CA GLU A 73 -6.48 -2.12 -2.79
C GLU A 73 -7.24 -0.98 -2.10
N TYR A 74 -7.64 0.05 -2.84
CA TYR A 74 -8.45 1.16 -2.31
C TYR A 74 -9.83 0.73 -1.88
N GLU A 75 -10.52 -0.07 -2.69
CA GLU A 75 -11.84 -0.58 -2.33
C GLU A 75 -11.78 -1.41 -1.04
N LEU A 76 -10.74 -2.23 -0.87
CA LEU A 76 -10.54 -3.05 0.32
C LEU A 76 -10.15 -2.21 1.56
N CYS A 77 -9.28 -1.21 1.39
CA CYS A 77 -8.95 -0.23 2.43
C CYS A 77 -10.20 0.52 2.92
N LEU A 78 -11.02 1.05 1.99
CA LEU A 78 -12.26 1.75 2.32
C LEU A 78 -13.31 0.81 2.90
N ALA A 79 -13.37 -0.44 2.45
CA ALA A 79 -14.25 -1.45 3.02
C ALA A 79 -13.95 -1.69 4.51
N ALA A 80 -12.70 -1.58 4.96
CA ALA A 80 -12.32 -1.73 6.37
C ALA A 80 -12.94 -0.68 7.30
N LEU A 81 -13.37 0.48 6.77
CA LEU A 81 -14.12 1.47 7.54
C LEU A 81 -15.50 0.94 7.95
N ARG A 82 -16.14 0.16 7.07
CA ARG A 82 -17.48 -0.41 7.27
C ARG A 82 -17.48 -1.87 7.70
N ARG A 83 -16.37 -2.59 7.54
CA ARG A 83 -16.17 -3.99 7.91
C ARG A 83 -15.06 -4.12 8.95
N PRO A 84 -15.40 -4.18 10.26
CA PRO A 84 -14.42 -4.26 11.33
C PRO A 84 -13.42 -5.42 11.21
N ALA A 85 -13.82 -6.54 10.61
CA ALA A 85 -12.98 -7.71 10.36
C ALA A 85 -11.75 -7.43 9.49
N LEU A 86 -11.77 -6.36 8.66
CA LEU A 86 -10.65 -6.00 7.80
C LEU A 86 -9.66 -5.02 8.46
N ARG A 87 -10.02 -4.42 9.60
CA ARG A 87 -9.16 -3.45 10.31
C ARG A 87 -7.81 -4.03 10.74
N PRO A 88 -7.72 -5.29 11.24
CA PRO A 88 -6.42 -5.89 11.56
C PRO A 88 -5.49 -5.96 10.35
N VAL A 89 -6.02 -6.27 9.16
CA VAL A 89 -5.23 -6.36 7.92
C VAL A 89 -4.72 -4.97 7.51
N ALA A 90 -5.58 -3.95 7.57
CA ALA A 90 -5.17 -2.56 7.30
C ALA A 90 -4.09 -2.09 8.29
N ALA A 91 -4.26 -2.39 9.58
CA ALA A 91 -3.32 -2.03 10.62
C ALA A 91 -1.96 -2.73 10.45
N GLU A 92 -1.98 -4.02 10.08
CA GLU A 92 -0.78 -4.79 9.78
C GLU A 92 0.04 -4.18 8.64
N TRP A 93 -0.62 -3.76 7.56
CA TRP A 93 0.05 -3.12 6.42
C TRP A 93 0.71 -1.80 6.82
N THR A 94 -0.02 -0.93 7.54
CA THR A 94 0.53 0.34 8.04
C THR A 94 1.70 0.10 9.01
N ALA A 95 1.61 -0.91 9.88
CA ALA A 95 2.68 -1.26 10.80
C ALA A 95 3.94 -1.72 10.05
N ARG A 96 3.81 -2.61 9.06
CA ARG A 96 4.94 -3.09 8.26
C ARG A 96 5.67 -1.97 7.52
N LEU A 97 4.92 -1.04 6.89
CA LEU A 97 5.52 0.12 6.22
C LEU A 97 6.24 1.03 7.22
N THR A 98 5.62 1.29 8.37
CA THR A 98 6.24 2.09 9.45
C THR A 98 7.51 1.45 9.98
N ASP A 99 7.49 0.13 10.21
CA ASP A 99 8.64 -0.62 10.73
C ASP A 99 9.82 -0.63 9.74
N LEU A 100 9.54 -0.66 8.42
CA LEU A 100 10.57 -0.53 7.39
C LEU A 100 11.20 0.87 7.42
N LEU A 101 10.38 1.92 7.48
CA LEU A 101 10.85 3.31 7.54
C LEU A 101 11.61 3.62 8.83
N ALA A 102 11.20 3.03 9.95
CA ALA A 102 11.84 3.19 11.26
C ALA A 102 13.27 2.61 11.30
N ARG A 103 13.69 1.81 10.31
CA ARG A 103 15.10 1.36 10.20
C ARG A 103 16.04 2.50 9.78
N ARG A 104 15.51 3.55 9.17
CA ARG A 104 16.26 4.68 8.61
C ARG A 104 15.93 6.02 9.27
N THR A 105 14.92 6.04 10.13
CA THR A 105 14.30 7.25 10.69
C THR A 105 13.84 6.98 12.12
N ASP A 106 13.48 8.03 12.87
CA ASP A 106 12.82 7.82 14.16
C ASP A 106 11.34 7.39 13.97
N PRO A 107 10.71 6.76 14.98
CA PRO A 107 9.35 6.23 14.88
C PRO A 107 8.26 7.28 14.57
N VAL A 108 8.47 8.56 14.91
CA VAL A 108 7.50 9.62 14.61
C VAL A 108 7.57 9.97 13.13
N THR A 109 8.79 10.16 12.62
CA THR A 109 9.03 10.44 11.20
C THR A 109 8.59 9.27 10.32
N ALA A 110 8.89 8.03 10.72
CA ALA A 110 8.43 6.82 10.02
C ALA A 110 6.91 6.81 9.86
N ARG A 111 6.17 7.10 10.93
CA ARG A 111 4.70 7.14 10.90
C ARG A 111 4.17 8.29 10.04
N ALA A 112 4.81 9.46 10.09
CA ALA A 112 4.43 10.61 9.28
C ALA A 112 4.65 10.35 7.78
N VAL A 113 5.80 9.76 7.42
CA VAL A 113 6.11 9.39 6.03
C VAL A 113 5.15 8.30 5.53
N ALA A 114 4.85 7.27 6.33
CA ALA A 114 3.87 6.25 5.97
C ALA A 114 2.49 6.85 5.67
N ALA A 115 2.03 7.77 6.52
CA ALA A 115 0.75 8.46 6.32
C ALA A 115 0.74 9.37 5.07
N LEU A 116 1.86 10.03 4.79
CA LEU A 116 2.02 10.85 3.58
C LEU A 116 1.92 9.99 2.32
N LEU A 117 2.67 8.89 2.25
CA LEU A 117 2.66 7.98 1.09
C LEU A 117 1.27 7.40 0.86
N ASP A 118 0.60 6.94 1.93
CA ASP A 118 -0.79 6.49 1.87
C ASP A 118 -1.74 7.56 1.32
N GLY A 119 -1.55 8.82 1.73
CA GLY A 119 -2.31 9.97 1.21
C GLY A 119 -2.07 10.22 -0.28
N VAL A 120 -0.80 10.22 -0.72
CA VAL A 120 -0.42 10.45 -2.12
C VAL A 120 -0.97 9.36 -3.02
N CYS A 121 -0.75 8.10 -2.64
CA CYS A 121 -1.24 6.96 -3.39
C CYS A 121 -2.77 7.04 -3.57
N ARG A 122 -3.52 7.51 -2.56
CA ARG A 122 -4.97 7.71 -2.64
C ARG A 122 -5.37 8.87 -3.53
N GLN A 123 -4.72 10.03 -3.39
CA GLN A 123 -5.15 11.27 -4.05
C GLN A 123 -5.01 11.18 -5.57
N VAL A 124 -3.87 10.71 -6.08
CA VAL A 124 -3.57 10.64 -7.52
C VAL A 124 -4.70 9.99 -8.34
N PRO A 125 -5.11 8.74 -8.06
CA PRO A 125 -6.20 8.09 -8.82
C PRO A 125 -7.57 8.69 -8.51
N LEU A 126 -7.81 9.20 -7.30
CA LEU A 126 -9.09 9.81 -6.93
C LEU A 126 -9.34 11.14 -7.65
N THR A 127 -8.31 11.93 -7.88
CA THR A 127 -8.40 13.23 -8.55
C THR A 127 -8.06 13.18 -10.03
N ASP A 128 -7.72 11.99 -10.55
CA ASP A 128 -7.23 11.79 -11.92
C ASP A 128 -6.08 12.74 -12.29
N THR A 129 -5.21 13.00 -11.31
CA THR A 129 -4.06 13.88 -11.48
C THR A 129 -2.84 13.06 -11.88
N ALA A 130 -1.94 13.68 -12.65
CA ALA A 130 -0.63 13.07 -12.89
C ALA A 130 0.17 13.03 -11.58
N TYR A 131 0.85 11.92 -11.33
CA TYR A 131 1.76 11.80 -10.19
C TYR A 131 2.91 12.80 -10.32
N ASP A 132 3.12 13.61 -9.28
CA ASP A 132 4.25 14.54 -9.17
C ASP A 132 5.30 13.96 -8.22
N GLU A 133 6.31 13.33 -8.81
CA GLU A 133 7.43 12.72 -8.08
C GLU A 133 8.24 13.76 -7.28
N GLU A 134 8.42 14.96 -7.84
CA GLU A 134 9.20 16.02 -7.22
C GLU A 134 8.48 16.58 -5.98
N CYS A 135 7.16 16.77 -6.05
CA CYS A 135 6.35 17.14 -4.89
C CYS A 135 6.40 16.07 -3.79
N THR A 136 6.27 14.80 -4.19
CA THR A 136 6.32 13.65 -3.27
C THR A 136 7.69 13.48 -2.64
N ARG A 137 8.76 13.86 -3.33
CA ARG A 137 10.13 13.86 -2.80
C ARG A 137 10.38 14.99 -1.81
N ARG A 138 9.91 16.21 -2.10
CA ARG A 138 10.20 17.41 -1.28
C ARG A 138 9.53 17.38 0.10
N THR A 139 8.45 16.63 0.25
CA THR A 139 7.65 16.61 1.48
C THR A 139 8.31 15.76 2.58
N PRO A 140 8.77 14.52 2.32
CA PRO A 140 9.60 13.75 3.23
C PRO A 140 10.91 14.46 3.60
N THR A 141 11.57 15.18 2.68
CA THR A 141 12.81 15.92 3.02
C THR A 141 12.60 16.94 4.14
N ARG A 142 11.40 17.50 4.30
CA ARG A 142 11.05 18.40 5.40
C ARG A 142 10.75 17.69 6.72
N LEU A 143 10.39 16.41 6.65
CA LEU A 143 10.10 15.55 7.80
C LEU A 143 11.34 14.78 8.29
N LEU A 144 12.32 14.57 7.42
CA LEU A 144 13.56 13.83 7.67
C LEU A 144 14.74 14.71 8.13
N ALA A 145 14.55 16.04 8.23
CA ALA A 145 15.56 17.02 8.64
C ALA A 145 15.53 17.25 10.16
#